data_AF-A0A957DAY3-F1
#
_entry.id   AF-A0A957DAY3-F1
#
_cell.length_a   1.000
_cell.length_b   1.000
_cell.length_c   1.000
_cell.angle_alpha   90.00
_cell.angle_beta   90.00
_cell.angle_gamma   90.00
#
_symmetry.space_group_name_H-M   'P 1'
#
loop_
_entity.id
_entity.type
_entity.pdbx_description
1 polymer ?
#
loop_
_entity_poly.entity_id
_entity_poly.type
_entity_poly.pdbx_seq_one_letter_code
_entity_poly.pdbx_strand_id
1 'polypeptide(L)'
;MIAEKSRRYKLSLFFILYFVQGVLFAYMSLFHKPYLDSEGITADQIAWLNVVALLPFILKIFFGIISDRVNLLGRGHRLPYIILGIVLSVIAFAALAFIAPGKNLVLFGAMLTIFIFSIALMDSSADGLA
;
A
#
# COMPACT_ATOMS: atom_id res chain seq x y z
N MET A 1 -21.78 -6.34 9.88
CA MET A 1 -21.58 -5.48 8.67
C MET A 1 -20.71 -6.08 7.54
N ILE A 2 -19.51 -6.66 7.75
CA ILE A 2 -18.87 -7.60 6.77
C ILE A 2 -18.79 -9.03 7.31
N ALA A 3 -18.61 -9.20 8.62
CA ALA A 3 -18.58 -10.52 9.27
C ALA A 3 -19.84 -11.37 9.00
N GLU A 4 -21.00 -10.73 8.91
CA GLU A 4 -22.31 -11.35 8.63
C GLU A 4 -22.59 -11.60 7.14
N LYS A 5 -21.70 -11.13 6.24
CA LYS A 5 -21.87 -11.34 4.80
C LYS A 5 -21.48 -12.77 4.42
N SER A 6 -22.05 -13.26 3.32
CA SER A 6 -21.81 -14.62 2.84
C SER A 6 -20.32 -14.86 2.56
N ARG A 7 -19.87 -16.11 2.71
CA ARG A 7 -18.48 -16.51 2.41
C ARG A 7 -18.07 -16.12 0.98
N ARG A 8 -18.98 -16.25 0.01
CA ARG A 8 -18.75 -15.84 -1.39
C ARG A 8 -18.46 -14.34 -1.49
N TYR A 9 -19.19 -13.50 -0.78
CA TYR A 9 -18.96 -12.06 -0.77
C TYR A 9 -17.56 -11.72 -0.24
N LYS A 10 -17.14 -12.33 0.87
CA LYS A 10 -15.81 -12.11 1.45
C LYS A 10 -14.70 -12.55 0.50
N LEU A 11 -14.86 -13.71 -0.13
CA LEU A 11 -13.91 -14.21 -1.13
C LEU A 11 -13.83 -13.34 -2.38
N SER A 12 -14.97 -12.82 -2.88
CA SER A 12 -14.97 -11.88 -4.00
C SER A 12 -14.29 -10.56 -3.66
N LEU A 13 -14.53 -10.04 -2.46
CA LEU A 13 -13.84 -8.83 -1.98
C LEU A 13 -12.33 -9.07 -1.88
N PHE A 14 -11.93 -10.18 -1.25
CA PHE A 14 -10.53 -10.58 -1.15
C PHE A 14 -9.89 -10.70 -2.54
N PHE A 15 -10.55 -11.39 -3.48
CA PHE A 15 -10.07 -11.50 -4.85
C PHE A 15 -9.82 -10.14 -5.52
N ILE A 16 -10.78 -9.21 -5.42
CA ILE A 16 -10.65 -7.89 -6.05
C ILE A 16 -9.50 -7.09 -5.43
N LEU A 17 -9.38 -7.09 -4.09
CA LEU A 17 -8.32 -6.35 -3.39
C LEU A 17 -6.93 -6.86 -3.79
N TYR A 18 -6.73 -8.18 -3.81
CA TYR A 18 -5.44 -8.77 -4.16
C TYR A 18 -5.16 -8.73 -5.66
N PHE A 19 -6.20 -8.71 -6.50
CA PHE A 19 -6.03 -8.47 -7.93
C PHE A 19 -5.47 -7.06 -8.18
N VAL A 20 -6.06 -6.03 -7.57
CA VAL A 20 -5.58 -4.64 -7.70
C VAL A 20 -4.18 -4.50 -7.14
N GLN A 21 -3.91 -5.09 -5.97
CA GLN A 21 -2.56 -5.12 -5.38
C GLN A 21 -1.54 -5.81 -6.32
N GLY A 22 -1.92 -6.91 -6.96
CA GLY A 22 -1.07 -7.62 -7.92
C GLY A 22 -0.70 -6.77 -9.14
N VAL A 23 -1.64 -5.98 -9.66
CA VAL A 23 -1.35 -5.02 -10.76
C VAL A 23 -0.33 -3.97 -10.32
N LEU A 24 -0.47 -3.43 -9.12
CA LEU A 24 0.48 -2.44 -8.56
C LEU A 24 1.86 -3.06 -8.32
N PHE A 25 1.91 -4.30 -7.83
CA PHE A 25 3.16 -5.03 -7.65
C PHE A 25 3.86 -5.31 -8.98
N ALA A 26 3.10 -5.67 -10.02
CA ALA A 26 3.63 -5.84 -11.37
C ALA A 26 4.21 -4.52 -11.91
N TYR A 27 3.52 -3.40 -11.69
CA TYR A 27 4.05 -2.08 -12.06
C TYR A 27 5.39 -1.80 -11.36
N MET A 28 5.43 -2.00 -10.04
CA MET A 28 6.63 -1.77 -9.22
C MET A 28 7.79 -2.66 -9.62
N SER A 29 7.52 -3.89 -10.07
CA SER A 29 8.57 -4.84 -10.46
C SER A 29 9.11 -4.58 -11.86
N LEU A 30 8.27 -4.09 -12.79
CA LEU A 30 8.62 -3.97 -14.20
C LEU A 30 9.02 -2.55 -14.63
N PHE A 31 8.37 -1.52 -14.09
CA PHE A 31 8.50 -0.14 -14.60
C PHE A 31 9.19 0.82 -13.64
N HIS A 32 9.16 0.55 -12.33
CA HIS A 32 9.69 1.48 -11.33
C HIS A 32 11.18 1.79 -11.50
N LYS A 33 12.02 0.75 -11.60
CA LYS A 33 13.46 0.94 -11.74
C LYS A 33 13.82 1.59 -13.09
N PRO A 34 13.33 1.12 -14.25
CA PRO A 34 13.58 1.79 -15.53
C PRO A 34 13.15 3.25 -15.56
N TYR A 35 12.03 3.58 -14.91
CA TYR A 35 11.57 4.97 -14.79
C TYR A 35 12.56 5.83 -14.00
N LEU A 36 13.02 5.39 -12.83
CA LEU A 36 14.00 6.12 -12.02
C LEU A 36 15.37 6.23 -12.71
N ASP A 37 15.80 5.16 -13.38
CA ASP A 37 17.03 5.16 -14.19
C ASP A 37 16.93 6.21 -15.30
N SER A 38 15.77 6.34 -15.96
CA SER A 38 15.54 7.34 -17.02
C SER A 38 15.54 8.79 -16.52
N GLU A 39 15.25 9.00 -15.24
CA GLU A 39 15.29 10.30 -14.56
C GLU A 39 16.69 10.62 -13.99
N GLY A 40 17.69 9.78 -14.27
CA GLY A 40 19.08 9.99 -13.88
C GLY A 40 19.40 9.64 -12.43
N ILE A 41 18.52 8.89 -11.75
CA ILE A 41 18.74 8.42 -10.37
C ILE A 41 19.72 7.24 -10.41
N THR A 42 20.72 7.25 -9.52
CA THR A 42 21.74 6.19 -9.50
C THR A 42 21.19 4.88 -8.93
N ALA A 43 21.78 3.74 -9.33
CA ALA A 43 21.38 2.43 -8.84
C ALA A 43 21.42 2.32 -7.30
N ASP A 44 22.41 2.93 -6.66
CA ASP A 44 22.54 2.96 -5.18
C ASP A 44 21.40 3.75 -4.54
N GLN A 45 21.02 4.89 -5.12
CA GLN A 45 19.89 5.69 -4.65
C GLN A 45 18.56 4.93 -4.78
N ILE A 46 18.36 4.22 -5.90
CA ILE A 46 17.18 3.37 -6.12
C ILE A 46 17.14 2.22 -5.11
N ALA A 47 18.29 1.60 -4.82
CA ALA A 47 18.37 0.53 -3.81
C ALA A 47 17.95 1.05 -2.43
N TRP A 48 18.49 2.19 -2.00
CA TRP A 48 18.11 2.82 -0.73
C TRP A 48 16.64 3.23 -0.68
N LEU A 49 16.13 3.81 -1.76
CA LEU A 49 14.72 4.16 -1.89
C LEU A 49 13.82 2.95 -1.67
N ASN A 50 14.12 1.82 -2.32
CA ASN A 50 13.34 0.58 -2.19
C ASN A 50 13.41 -0.01 -0.78
N VAL A 51 14.58 0.01 -0.13
CA VAL A 51 14.73 -0.46 1.25
C VAL A 51 13.85 0.33 2.19
N VAL A 52 13.88 1.67 2.10
CA VAL A 52 13.04 2.55 2.93
C VAL A 52 11.57 2.33 2.64
N ALA A 53 11.21 2.25 1.35
CA ALA A 53 9.83 2.07 0.94
C ALA A 53 9.26 0.72 1.37
N LEU A 54 10.09 -0.33 1.55
CA LEU A 54 9.66 -1.66 1.99
C LEU A 54 9.41 -1.78 3.51
N LEU A 55 9.93 -0.85 4.32
CA LEU A 55 9.78 -0.88 5.79
C LEU A 55 8.33 -1.08 6.27
N PRO A 56 7.30 -0.44 5.68
CA PRO A 56 5.92 -0.67 6.10
C PRO A 56 5.45 -2.11 5.93
N PHE A 57 5.91 -2.83 4.90
CA PHE A 57 5.60 -4.25 4.73
C PHE A 57 6.26 -5.13 5.79
N ILE A 58 7.47 -4.79 6.24
CA ILE A 58 8.13 -5.47 7.36
C ILE A 58 7.34 -5.24 8.66
N LEU A 59 6.88 -4.01 8.87
CA LEU A 59 6.12 -3.61 10.06
C LEU A 59 4.63 -3.98 10.00
N LYS A 60 4.16 -4.62 8.92
CA LYS A 60 2.73 -4.87 8.69
C LYS A 60 2.04 -5.71 9.76
N ILE A 61 2.81 -6.51 10.52
CA ILE A 61 2.29 -7.30 11.65
C ILE A 61 1.66 -6.39 12.72
N PHE A 62 2.23 -5.20 12.95
CA PHE A 62 1.67 -4.24 13.90
C PHE A 62 0.34 -3.68 13.41
N PHE A 63 0.18 -3.47 12.10
CA PHE A 63 -1.07 -2.99 11.51
C PHE A 63 -2.21 -3.99 11.71
N GLY A 64 -1.92 -5.29 11.59
CA GLY A 64 -2.88 -6.35 11.88
C GLY A 64 -3.34 -6.30 13.33
N ILE A 65 -2.39 -6.26 14.27
CA ILE A 65 -2.69 -6.17 15.72
C ILE A 65 -3.51 -4.92 16.05
N ILE A 66 -3.17 -3.76 15.47
CA ILE A 66 -3.89 -2.50 15.70
C ILE A 66 -5.31 -2.58 15.15
N SER A 67 -5.46 -3.06 13.90
CA SER A 67 -6.77 -3.20 13.26
C SER A 67 -7.68 -4.14 14.05
N ASP A 68 -7.12 -5.17 14.69
CA ASP A 68 -7.87 -6.13 15.49
C ASP A 68 -8.31 -5.58 16.84
N ARG A 69 -7.50 -4.70 17.45
CA ARG A 69 -7.76 -4.21 18.82
C ARG A 69 -8.51 -2.88 18.86
N VAL A 70 -8.31 -2.03 17.87
CA VAL A 70 -8.84 -0.65 17.89
C VAL A 70 -9.98 -0.50 16.91
N ASN A 71 -11.18 -0.29 17.45
CA ASN A 71 -12.37 0.04 16.65
C ASN A 71 -12.29 1.48 16.15
N LEU A 72 -11.74 1.65 14.95
CA LEU A 72 -11.54 2.96 14.36
C LEU A 72 -12.89 3.61 14.02
N LEU A 73 -13.11 4.82 14.54
CA LEU A 73 -14.33 5.62 14.36
C LEU A 73 -15.63 4.92 14.82
N GLY A 74 -15.53 3.89 15.67
CA GLY A 74 -16.70 3.12 16.13
C GLY A 74 -17.37 2.27 15.04
N ARG A 75 -16.78 2.16 13.84
CA ARG A 75 -17.36 1.49 12.66
C ARG A 75 -16.92 0.02 12.49
N GLY A 76 -16.27 -0.54 13.48
CA GLY A 76 -15.72 -1.89 13.52
C GLY A 76 -14.20 -1.92 13.45
N HIS A 77 -13.65 -3.12 13.61
CA HIS A 77 -12.21 -3.32 13.77
C HIS A 77 -11.45 -3.25 12.43
N ARG A 78 -11.81 -4.01 11.40
CA ARG A 78 -10.97 -4.12 10.17
C ARG A 78 -11.41 -3.25 8.99
N LEU A 79 -12.72 -3.13 8.78
CA LEU A 79 -13.28 -2.43 7.62
C LEU A 79 -12.80 -0.97 7.48
N PRO A 80 -12.74 -0.17 8.56
CA PRO A 80 -12.27 1.22 8.44
C PRO A 80 -10.81 1.31 7.97
N TYR A 81 -9.93 0.39 8.39
CA TYR A 81 -8.53 0.38 7.99
C TYR A 81 -8.34 -0.06 6.53
N ILE A 82 -9.14 -1.01 6.05
CA ILE A 82 -9.15 -1.39 4.62
C ILE A 82 -9.53 -0.18 3.77
N ILE A 83 -10.63 0.50 4.11
CA ILE A 83 -11.08 1.68 3.37
C ILE A 83 -10.04 2.79 3.42
N LEU A 84 -9.46 3.05 4.60
CA LEU A 84 -8.41 4.05 4.77
C LEU A 84 -7.19 3.74 3.91
N GLY A 85 -6.71 2.48 3.91
CA GLY A 85 -5.59 2.05 3.08
C GLY A 85 -5.86 2.20 1.58
N ILE A 86 -7.08 1.89 1.13
CA ILE A 86 -7.48 2.09 -0.28
C ILE A 86 -7.48 3.58 -0.63
N VAL A 87 -8.12 4.43 0.16
CA VAL A 87 -8.20 5.87 -0.13
C VAL A 87 -6.81 6.49 -0.12
N LEU A 88 -6.00 6.18 0.88
CA LEU A 88 -4.66 6.74 1.00
C LEU A 88 -3.71 6.24 -0.10
N SER A 89 -3.83 4.97 -0.51
CA SER A 89 -3.03 4.43 -1.63
C SER A 89 -3.39 5.09 -2.96
N VAL A 90 -4.68 5.32 -3.25
CA VAL A 90 -5.10 6.04 -4.46
C VAL A 90 -4.54 7.47 -4.47
N ILE A 91 -4.66 8.19 -3.36
CA ILE A 91 -4.17 9.58 -3.26
C ILE A 91 -2.66 9.63 -3.40
N ALA A 92 -1.92 8.78 -2.68
CA ALA A 92 -0.46 8.77 -2.72
C ALA A 92 0.08 8.33 -4.09
N PHE A 93 -0.55 7.34 -4.72
CA PHE A 93 -0.17 6.90 -6.07
C PHE A 93 -0.43 7.97 -7.12
N ALA A 94 -1.59 8.63 -7.05
CA ALA A 94 -1.89 9.77 -7.94
C ALA A 94 -0.89 10.92 -7.73
N ALA A 95 -0.50 11.21 -6.48
CA ALA A 95 0.48 12.25 -6.17
C ALA A 95 1.86 11.95 -6.75
N LEU A 96 2.29 10.68 -6.80
CA LEU A 96 3.57 10.28 -7.41
C LEU A 96 3.68 10.69 -8.88
N ALA A 97 2.58 10.72 -9.62
CA ALA A 97 2.57 11.14 -11.03
C ALA A 97 2.96 12.62 -11.22
N PHE A 98 2.87 13.44 -10.18
CA PHE A 98 3.20 14.88 -10.22
C PHE A 98 4.54 15.22 -9.59
N ILE A 99 5.27 14.24 -9.06
CA ILE A 99 6.57 14.44 -8.39
C ILE A 99 7.65 13.85 -9.28
N ALA A 100 8.45 14.70 -9.92
CA ALA A 100 9.60 14.25 -10.69
C ALA A 100 10.75 13.80 -9.74
N PRO A 101 11.14 12.52 -9.74
CA PRO A 101 12.18 12.02 -8.84
C PRO A 101 13.54 12.66 -9.13
N GLY A 102 13.84 13.01 -10.39
CA GLY A 102 15.07 13.73 -10.77
C GLY A 102 15.16 15.13 -10.17
N LYS A 103 14.04 15.75 -9.80
CA LYS A 103 14.01 17.07 -9.14
C LYS A 103 14.02 16.98 -7.61
N ASN A 104 13.27 16.04 -7.06
CA ASN A 104 13.16 15.88 -5.60
C ASN A 104 12.92 14.41 -5.22
N LEU A 105 14.01 13.65 -5.15
CA LEU A 105 13.98 12.23 -4.80
C LEU A 105 13.45 11.97 -3.38
N VAL A 106 13.72 12.87 -2.43
CA VAL A 106 13.26 12.72 -1.04
C VAL A 106 11.74 12.81 -0.95
N LEU A 107 11.14 13.81 -1.62
CA LEU A 107 9.69 13.95 -1.66
C LEU A 107 9.04 12.76 -2.38
N PHE A 108 9.62 12.32 -3.50
CA PHE A 108 9.18 11.14 -4.21
C PHE A 108 9.21 9.90 -3.31
N GLY A 109 10.31 9.68 -2.59
CA GLY A 109 10.45 8.55 -1.67
C GLY A 109 9.54 8.60 -0.46
N ALA A 110 9.29 9.78 0.09
CA ALA A 110 8.30 9.95 1.16
C ALA A 110 6.90 9.57 0.67
N MET A 111 6.49 10.04 -0.51
CA MET A 111 5.19 9.71 -1.08
C MET A 111 5.07 8.23 -1.45
N LEU A 112 6.14 7.64 -1.99
CA LEU A 112 6.23 6.20 -2.27
C LEU A 112 6.09 5.38 -0.99
N THR A 113 6.74 5.80 0.09
CA THR A 113 6.65 5.13 1.38
C THR A 113 5.23 5.23 1.97
N ILE A 114 4.57 6.38 1.84
CA ILE A 114 3.16 6.54 2.23
C ILE A 114 2.25 5.63 1.40
N PHE A 115 2.49 5.56 0.09
CA PHE A 115 1.76 4.65 -0.80
C PHE A 115 1.92 3.19 -0.35
N ILE A 116 3.16 2.73 -0.14
CA ILE A 116 3.44 1.36 0.31
C ILE A 116 2.87 1.09 1.71
N PHE A 117 2.96 2.05 2.62
CA PHE A 117 2.32 1.97 3.94
C PHE A 117 0.80 1.76 3.84
N SER A 118 0.15 2.49 2.93
CA SER A 118 -1.29 2.39 2.72
C SER A 118 -1.71 1.01 2.21
N ILE A 119 -0.92 0.45 1.29
CA ILE A 119 -1.12 -0.91 0.79
C ILE A 119 -0.89 -1.92 1.91
N ALA A 120 0.19 -1.80 2.70
CA ALA A 120 0.48 -2.71 3.82
C ALA A 120 -0.62 -2.68 4.90
N LEU A 121 -1.22 -1.51 5.17
CA LEU A 121 -2.35 -1.36 6.08
C LEU A 121 -3.59 -2.08 5.57
N MET A 122 -3.91 -1.90 4.27
CA MET A 122 -5.03 -2.57 3.62
C MET A 122 -4.84 -4.09 3.60
N ASP A 123 -3.66 -4.56 3.17
CA ASP A 123 -3.25 -5.97 3.07
C ASP A 123 -3.39 -6.69 4.42
N SER A 124 -2.76 -6.16 5.47
CA SER A 124 -2.80 -6.76 6.82
C SER A 124 -4.22 -6.79 7.40
N SER A 125 -5.04 -5.77 7.11
CA SER A 125 -6.45 -5.73 7.54
C SER A 125 -7.34 -6.70 6.74
N ALA A 126 -7.01 -6.94 5.46
CA ALA A 126 -7.72 -7.85 4.57
C ALA A 126 -7.36 -9.32 4.83
N ASP A 127 -6.10 -9.62 5.18
CA ASP A 127 -5.62 -10.95 5.60
C ASP A 127 -6.49 -11.52 6.74
N GLY A 128 -6.96 -10.66 7.65
CA GLY A 128 -7.85 -11.08 8.73
C GLY A 128 -9.28 -11.45 8.29
N LEU A 129 -9.76 -11.01 7.13
CA LEU A 129 -11.16 -11.25 6.72
C LEU A 129 -11.43 -12.68 6.19
N ALA A 130 -10.37 -13.40 5.80
CA ALA A 130 -10.44 -14.72 5.19
C ALA A 130 -10.64 -15.86 6.20
#